data_AF-A0A959H882-F1
#
_entry.id   AF-A0A959H882-F1
#
_cell.length_a   1.000
_cell.length_b   1.000
_cell.length_c   1.000
_cell.angle_alpha   90.00
_cell.angle_beta   90.00
_cell.angle_gamma   90.00
#
_symmetry.space_group_name_H-M   'P 1'
#
loop_
_entity.id
_entity.type
_entity.pdbx_description
1 polymer ?
#
loop_
_entity_poly.entity_id
_entity_poly.type
_entity_poly.pdbx_seq_one_letter_code
_entity_poly.pdbx_strand_id
1 'polypeptide(L)'
;LDQQQSSIPTDHIDLYSEYSSTGFEPPEAHKGDVARAMFYFYTIYRQEADAEDPGFFESQRETLCEWHLADPADDKEYQRSEKIAFYQGNPNPFVLDCTVAQRTYCTEFFEPCDPVAVEEPAGGPGLEVKAIPNPAGTTTGLQYRLPASGEVTLFLFDAYGRLLFRRDLGYQQPGTHNYPLTMDGSQGPFLVCQLWLLREGGALIDSEKILWNGAR
;
A
#
# COMPACT_ATOMS: atom_id res chain seq x y z
N LEU A 1 -26.21 9.61 -13.50
CA LEU A 1 -27.47 9.74 -12.73
C LEU A 1 -27.51 11.21 -12.32
N ASP A 2 -28.35 12.02 -12.95
CA ASP A 2 -28.42 13.46 -12.71
C ASP A 2 -29.63 13.75 -11.81
N GLN A 3 -29.51 13.40 -10.53
CA GLN A 3 -30.54 13.71 -9.53
C GLN A 3 -30.00 14.79 -8.59
N GLN A 4 -30.74 15.88 -8.48
CA GLN A 4 -30.47 16.99 -7.55
C GLN A 4 -31.75 17.26 -6.76
N GLN A 5 -31.62 17.51 -5.46
CA GLN A 5 -32.72 17.90 -4.59
C GLN A 5 -32.31 19.07 -3.70
N SER A 6 -33.29 19.88 -3.31
CA SER A 6 -33.09 21.09 -2.49
C SER A 6 -33.42 20.88 -1.01
N SER A 7 -33.98 19.72 -0.65
CA SER A 7 -34.29 19.33 0.73
C SER A 7 -33.34 18.24 1.19
N ILE A 8 -32.93 18.30 2.47
CA ILE A 8 -32.10 17.26 3.08
C ILE A 8 -32.86 15.91 3.00
N PRO A 9 -32.30 14.86 2.39
CA PRO A 9 -32.93 13.55 2.34
C PRO A 9 -33.12 12.97 3.75
N THR A 10 -34.24 12.30 3.97
CA THR A 10 -34.57 11.66 5.26
C THR A 10 -33.99 10.27 5.41
N ASP A 11 -33.57 9.64 4.31
CA ASP A 11 -32.99 8.30 4.26
C ASP A 11 -31.72 8.30 3.42
N HIS A 12 -30.73 7.49 3.82
CA HIS A 12 -29.45 7.32 3.12
C HIS A 12 -28.69 8.64 2.88
N ILE A 13 -28.74 9.57 3.84
CA ILE A 13 -28.10 10.89 3.75
C ILE A 13 -26.62 10.79 3.36
N ASP A 14 -25.92 9.79 3.89
CA ASP A 14 -24.49 9.51 3.65
C ASP A 14 -24.13 9.23 2.17
N LEU A 15 -25.12 8.92 1.32
CA LEU A 15 -24.91 8.65 -0.11
C LEU A 15 -24.95 9.91 -0.98
N TYR A 16 -25.29 11.07 -0.40
CA TYR A 16 -25.45 12.32 -1.14
C TYR A 16 -24.27 13.26 -0.88
N SER A 17 -23.90 14.02 -1.90
CA SER A 17 -23.03 15.17 -1.72
C SER A 17 -23.87 16.38 -1.31
N GLU A 18 -23.30 17.25 -0.49
CA GLU A 18 -23.94 18.47 -0.02
C GLU A 18 -23.30 19.70 -0.67
N TYR A 19 -24.13 20.65 -1.06
CA TYR A 19 -23.67 21.91 -1.65
C TYR A 19 -24.35 23.08 -0.95
N SER A 20 -23.55 24.03 -0.49
CA SER A 20 -24.00 25.26 0.15
C SER A 20 -23.28 26.48 -0.44
N SER A 21 -23.68 27.68 0.00
CA SER A 21 -23.01 28.91 -0.40
C SER A 21 -21.57 29.02 0.11
N THR A 22 -21.20 28.20 1.10
CA THR A 22 -19.89 28.25 1.75
C THR A 22 -19.00 27.06 1.38
N GLY A 23 -19.50 26.08 0.62
CA GLY A 23 -18.68 24.94 0.23
C GLY A 23 -19.45 23.79 -0.38
N PHE A 24 -18.68 22.76 -0.72
CA PHE A 24 -19.15 21.47 -1.19
C PHE A 24 -18.59 20.38 -0.27
N GLU A 25 -19.43 19.42 0.10
CA GLU A 25 -19.08 18.27 0.92
C GLU A 25 -19.39 16.99 0.13
N PRO A 26 -18.40 16.10 -0.08
CA PRO A 26 -18.61 14.84 -0.78
C PRO A 26 -19.42 13.85 0.09
N PRO A 27 -19.96 12.76 -0.50
CA PRO A 27 -20.61 11.70 0.26
C PRO A 27 -19.63 11.09 1.27
N GLU A 28 -20.14 10.54 2.37
CA GLU A 28 -19.32 10.06 3.49
C GLU A 28 -18.24 9.07 3.04
N ALA A 29 -18.60 8.10 2.20
CA ALA A 29 -17.71 7.06 1.66
C ALA A 29 -16.70 7.56 0.61
N HIS A 30 -16.58 8.87 0.42
CA HIS A 30 -15.62 9.51 -0.48
C HIS A 30 -14.82 10.63 0.20
N LYS A 31 -15.10 10.94 1.47
CA LYS A 31 -14.43 12.02 2.19
C LYS A 31 -12.93 11.75 2.30
N GLY A 32 -12.55 10.52 2.64
CA GLY A 32 -11.17 10.10 2.78
C GLY A 32 -10.42 10.08 1.46
N ASP A 33 -11.07 9.61 0.39
CA ASP A 33 -10.55 9.66 -0.97
C ASP A 33 -10.14 11.09 -1.38
N VAL A 34 -11.03 12.05 -1.12
CA VAL A 34 -10.78 13.47 -1.39
C VAL A 34 -9.63 13.99 -0.53
N ALA A 35 -9.62 13.65 0.76
CA ALA A 35 -8.54 14.05 1.67
C ALA A 35 -7.17 13.57 1.19
N ARG A 36 -7.04 12.28 0.88
CA ARG A 36 -5.77 11.68 0.41
C ARG A 36 -5.34 12.21 -0.94
N ALA A 37 -6.28 12.51 -1.84
CA ALA A 37 -5.98 13.17 -3.11
C ALA A 37 -5.45 14.61 -2.89
N MET A 38 -6.06 15.37 -1.99
CA MET A 38 -5.63 16.74 -1.66
C MET A 38 -4.27 16.77 -0.97
N PHE A 39 -4.01 15.86 -0.02
CA PHE A 39 -2.69 15.72 0.60
C PHE A 39 -1.60 15.41 -0.43
N TYR A 40 -1.88 14.48 -1.35
CA TYR A 40 -0.95 14.16 -2.45
C TYR A 40 -0.70 15.36 -3.35
N PHE A 41 -1.76 16.01 -3.82
CA PHE A 41 -1.67 17.17 -4.69
C PHE A 41 -0.81 18.26 -4.05
N TYR A 42 -1.10 18.62 -2.80
CA TYR A 42 -0.36 19.66 -2.10
C TYR A 42 1.09 19.23 -1.78
N THR A 43 1.34 17.95 -1.53
CA THR A 43 2.71 17.44 -1.33
C THR A 43 3.55 17.57 -2.61
N ILE A 44 2.98 17.24 -3.76
CA ILE A 44 3.70 17.20 -5.04
C ILE A 44 3.81 18.58 -5.70
N TYR A 45 2.74 19.38 -5.63
CA TYR A 45 2.61 20.67 -6.33
C TYR A 45 2.57 21.86 -5.36
N ARG A 46 3.28 21.75 -4.23
CA ARG A 46 3.24 22.76 -3.17
C ARG A 46 3.58 24.16 -3.68
N GLN A 47 4.62 24.28 -4.50
CA GLN A 47 5.09 25.58 -4.95
C GLN A 47 4.05 26.28 -5.82
N GLU A 48 3.40 25.53 -6.71
CA GLU A 48 2.34 26.01 -7.58
C GLU A 48 1.08 26.36 -6.78
N ALA A 49 0.68 25.50 -5.83
CA ALA A 49 -0.45 25.76 -4.95
C ALA A 49 -0.24 27.03 -4.10
N ASP A 50 0.93 27.16 -3.47
CA ASP A 50 1.29 28.32 -2.65
C ASP A 50 1.42 29.61 -3.47
N ALA A 51 1.79 29.50 -4.76
CA ALA A 51 1.86 30.64 -5.66
C ALA A 51 0.47 31.18 -6.06
N GLU A 52 -0.52 30.29 -6.19
CA GLU A 52 -1.90 30.66 -6.54
C GLU A 52 -2.70 31.12 -5.31
N ASP A 53 -2.70 30.34 -4.23
CA ASP A 53 -3.34 30.70 -2.97
C ASP A 53 -2.67 29.98 -1.78
N PRO A 54 -1.77 30.65 -1.04
CA PRO A 54 -1.04 30.04 0.08
C PRO A 54 -1.92 29.73 1.29
N GLY A 55 -3.14 30.28 1.36
CA GLY A 55 -4.08 30.01 2.45
C GLY A 55 -5.03 28.85 2.16
N PHE A 56 -5.16 28.44 0.89
CA PHE A 56 -6.20 27.52 0.46
C PHE A 56 -6.11 26.16 1.16
N PHE A 57 -4.95 25.50 1.08
CA PHE A 57 -4.76 24.19 1.71
C PHE A 57 -4.91 24.26 3.23
N GLU A 58 -4.26 25.25 3.86
CA GLU A 58 -4.29 25.37 5.33
C GLU A 58 -5.71 25.61 5.84
N SER A 59 -6.53 26.39 5.11
CA SER A 59 -7.92 26.64 5.49
C SER A 59 -8.82 25.38 5.49
N GLN A 60 -8.41 24.33 4.77
CA GLN A 60 -9.15 23.07 4.65
C GLN A 60 -8.46 21.92 5.40
N ARG A 61 -7.22 22.12 5.86
CA ARG A 61 -6.36 21.05 6.42
C ARG A 61 -7.06 20.27 7.52
N GLU A 62 -7.68 20.95 8.48
CA GLU A 62 -8.38 20.31 9.61
C GLU A 62 -9.53 19.43 9.10
N THR A 63 -10.39 19.94 8.22
CA THR A 63 -11.48 19.18 7.60
C THR A 63 -10.95 17.95 6.85
N LEU A 64 -9.88 18.10 6.07
CA LEU A 64 -9.27 16.98 5.34
C LEU A 64 -8.70 15.92 6.29
N CYS A 65 -8.13 16.33 7.43
CA CYS A 65 -7.66 15.41 8.46
C CYS A 65 -8.81 14.63 9.11
N GLU A 66 -9.93 15.29 9.41
CA GLU A 66 -11.14 14.63 9.92
C GLU A 66 -11.70 13.64 8.90
N TRP A 67 -11.79 14.04 7.63
CA TRP A 67 -12.27 13.19 6.54
C TRP A 67 -11.39 11.96 6.31
N HIS A 68 -10.06 12.13 6.38
CA HIS A 68 -9.11 11.01 6.26
C HIS A 68 -9.29 9.97 7.37
N LEU A 69 -9.64 10.40 8.59
CA LEU A 69 -9.89 9.50 9.71
C LEU A 69 -11.28 8.85 9.65
N ALA A 70 -12.29 9.60 9.22
CA ALA A 70 -13.67 9.12 9.13
C ALA A 70 -13.86 8.05 8.02
N ASP A 71 -13.08 8.15 6.94
CA ASP A 71 -13.15 7.26 5.77
C ASP A 71 -11.75 6.71 5.42
N PRO A 72 -11.31 5.61 6.07
CA PRO A 72 -10.03 4.97 5.77
C PRO A 72 -9.92 4.53 4.30
N ALA A 73 -8.69 4.42 3.80
CA ALA A 73 -8.47 3.89 2.46
C ALA A 73 -9.07 2.47 2.32
N ASP A 74 -9.59 2.15 1.13
CA ASP A 74 -10.13 0.83 0.83
C ASP A 74 -9.39 0.16 -0.35
N ASP A 75 -9.70 -1.11 -0.61
CA ASP A 75 -9.09 -1.87 -1.71
C ASP A 75 -9.32 -1.23 -3.08
N LYS A 76 -10.45 -0.56 -3.28
CA LYS A 76 -10.75 0.09 -4.56
C LYS A 76 -9.85 1.28 -4.77
N GLU A 77 -9.63 2.07 -3.71
CA GLU A 77 -8.73 3.21 -3.72
C GLU A 77 -7.28 2.77 -3.90
N TYR A 78 -6.86 1.71 -3.22
CA TYR A 78 -5.55 1.09 -3.40
C TYR A 78 -5.33 0.66 -4.85
N GLN A 79 -6.25 -0.15 -5.40
CA GLN A 79 -6.18 -0.60 -6.79
C GLN A 79 -6.19 0.56 -7.79
N ARG A 80 -6.92 1.63 -7.49
CA ARG A 80 -6.92 2.85 -8.30
C ARG A 80 -5.55 3.54 -8.24
N SER A 81 -4.98 3.68 -7.04
CA SER A 81 -3.65 4.26 -6.82
C SER A 81 -2.56 3.49 -7.57
N GLU A 82 -2.58 2.15 -7.52
CA GLU A 82 -1.67 1.28 -8.27
C GLU A 82 -1.84 1.42 -9.78
N LYS A 83 -3.09 1.43 -10.28
CA LYS A 83 -3.36 1.62 -11.72
C LYS A 83 -2.87 2.98 -12.22
N ILE A 84 -3.01 4.04 -11.43
CA ILE A 84 -2.50 5.38 -11.78
C ILE A 84 -0.98 5.40 -11.73
N ALA A 85 -0.36 4.73 -10.75
CA ALA A 85 1.09 4.62 -10.62
C ALA A 85 1.74 4.00 -11.86
N PHE A 86 1.06 3.07 -12.55
CA PHE A 86 1.54 2.53 -13.83
C PHE A 86 1.78 3.61 -14.89
N TYR A 87 0.99 4.69 -14.89
CA TYR A 87 1.11 5.79 -15.85
C TYR A 87 2.00 6.93 -15.33
N GLN A 88 1.94 7.25 -14.03
CA GLN A 88 2.62 8.41 -13.43
C GLN A 88 3.96 8.07 -12.75
N GLY A 89 4.25 6.78 -12.57
CA GLY A 89 5.47 6.26 -11.98
C GLY A 89 5.41 6.04 -10.46
N ASN A 90 4.53 6.73 -9.73
CA ASN A 90 4.45 6.63 -8.27
C ASN A 90 2.98 6.56 -7.79
N PRO A 91 2.64 5.65 -6.85
CA PRO A 91 1.34 5.64 -6.20
C PRO A 91 1.18 6.79 -5.21
N ASN A 92 -0.06 7.10 -4.83
CA ASN A 92 -0.33 8.06 -3.77
C ASN A 92 0.07 7.48 -2.40
N PRO A 93 1.11 7.99 -1.71
CA PRO A 93 1.58 7.46 -0.43
C PRO A 93 0.54 7.58 0.69
N PHE A 94 -0.39 8.54 0.61
CA PHE A 94 -1.45 8.71 1.61
C PHE A 94 -2.52 7.60 1.55
N VAL A 95 -2.62 6.89 0.42
CA VAL A 95 -3.45 5.69 0.25
C VAL A 95 -2.72 4.43 0.74
N LEU A 96 -1.39 4.41 0.62
CA LEU A 96 -0.57 3.25 0.99
C LEU A 96 -0.27 3.16 2.49
N ASP A 97 -0.05 4.31 3.13
CA ASP A 97 0.27 4.41 4.54
C ASP A 97 -0.53 5.56 5.15
N CYS A 98 -1.58 5.19 5.88
CA CYS A 98 -2.48 6.14 6.56
C CYS A 98 -1.73 7.06 7.55
N THR A 99 -0.57 6.63 8.08
CA THR A 99 0.22 7.40 9.04
C THR A 99 0.96 8.57 8.38
N VAL A 100 1.09 8.57 7.05
CA VAL A 100 1.75 9.68 6.33
C VAL A 100 0.99 10.98 6.54
N ALA A 101 -0.35 10.96 6.55
CA ALA A 101 -1.16 12.14 6.85
C ALA A 101 -0.85 12.70 8.25
N GLN A 102 -0.80 11.84 9.26
CA GLN A 102 -0.46 12.23 10.64
C GLN A 102 0.96 12.81 10.75
N ARG A 103 1.94 12.21 10.07
CA ARG A 103 3.35 12.64 10.11
C ARG A 103 3.61 13.95 9.37
N THR A 104 2.69 14.40 8.53
CA THR A 104 2.87 15.56 7.64
C THR A 104 1.92 16.70 7.98
N TYR A 105 0.61 16.46 7.90
CA TYR A 105 -0.42 17.51 7.95
C TYR A 105 -1.35 17.41 9.16
N CYS A 106 -1.53 16.22 9.72
CA CYS A 106 -2.53 15.92 10.75
C CYS A 106 -1.88 15.65 12.11
N THR A 107 -0.84 16.40 12.48
CA THR A 107 -0.06 16.16 13.71
C THR A 107 -0.86 16.31 15.01
N GLU A 108 -2.01 16.97 14.95
CA GLU A 108 -2.91 17.21 16.08
C GLU A 108 -3.98 16.11 16.21
N PHE A 109 -4.05 15.21 15.24
CA PHE A 109 -5.01 14.12 15.16
C PHE A 109 -4.33 12.81 15.58
N PHE A 110 -4.70 12.30 16.74
CA PHE A 110 -4.07 11.13 17.39
C PHE A 110 -5.06 9.96 17.50
N GLU A 111 -5.61 9.55 16.37
CA GLU A 111 -6.35 8.30 16.28
C GLU A 111 -5.41 7.25 15.66
N PRO A 112 -5.32 6.03 16.22
CA PRO A 112 -4.56 4.96 15.59
C PRO A 112 -5.22 4.64 14.25
N CYS A 113 -4.57 5.04 13.16
CA CYS A 113 -4.97 4.54 11.86
C CYS A 113 -4.42 3.12 11.75
N ASP A 114 -5.31 2.14 11.61
CA ASP A 114 -4.90 0.83 11.18
C ASP A 114 -4.55 0.98 9.69
N PRO A 115 -3.26 0.83 9.30
CA PRO A 115 -2.97 0.76 7.88
C PRO A 115 -3.85 -0.34 7.32
N VAL A 116 -4.50 -0.09 6.18
CA VAL A 116 -5.14 -1.15 5.42
C VAL A 116 -4.09 -2.23 5.32
N ALA A 117 -4.28 -3.31 6.07
CA ALA A 117 -3.56 -4.51 5.77
C ALA A 117 -4.01 -4.77 4.35
N VAL A 118 -3.13 -4.53 3.37
CA VAL A 118 -3.15 -5.33 2.15
C VAL A 118 -3.39 -6.71 2.72
N GLU A 119 -4.56 -7.30 2.49
CA GLU A 119 -4.82 -8.63 3.01
C GLU A 119 -3.61 -9.42 2.52
N GLU A 120 -2.68 -9.73 3.44
CA GLU A 120 -1.52 -10.53 3.13
C GLU A 120 -2.19 -11.78 2.60
N PRO A 121 -2.10 -12.04 1.28
CA PRO A 121 -3.10 -12.84 0.60
C PRO A 121 -3.20 -14.12 1.37
N ALA A 122 -4.35 -14.29 2.05
CA ALA A 122 -4.43 -15.01 3.32
C ALA A 122 -3.48 -16.18 3.27
N GLY A 123 -2.38 -16.10 4.03
CA GLY A 123 -1.30 -17.10 4.05
C GLY A 123 -1.96 -18.46 3.89
N GLY A 124 -1.78 -19.01 2.70
CA GLY A 124 -2.41 -20.25 2.28
C GLY A 124 -1.93 -21.38 3.18
N PRO A 125 -2.49 -22.58 3.01
CA PRO A 125 -2.20 -23.69 3.91
C PRO A 125 -0.79 -24.25 3.66
N GLY A 126 0.25 -23.54 4.10
CA GLY A 126 1.56 -24.12 4.39
C GLY A 126 2.71 -23.78 3.46
N LEU A 127 2.70 -22.64 2.76
CA LEU A 127 3.94 -22.09 2.21
C LEU A 127 4.84 -21.65 3.36
N GLU A 128 5.98 -22.34 3.53
CA GLU A 128 7.00 -21.93 4.50
C GLU A 128 8.22 -21.44 3.74
N VAL A 129 8.88 -20.38 4.21
CA VAL A 129 10.19 -19.95 3.69
C VAL A 129 11.13 -19.62 4.84
N LYS A 130 12.42 -19.97 4.69
CA LYS A 130 13.48 -19.72 5.67
C LYS A 130 14.78 -19.40 4.93
N ALA A 131 15.48 -18.36 5.37
CA ALA A 131 16.84 -18.09 4.95
C ALA A 131 17.81 -18.88 5.85
N ILE A 132 18.71 -19.67 5.24
CA ILE A 132 19.67 -20.52 5.95
C ILE A 132 21.06 -20.32 5.32
N PRO A 133 22.05 -19.78 6.07
CA PRO A 133 21.93 -19.26 7.43
C PRO A 133 21.24 -17.88 7.47
N ASN A 134 20.63 -17.56 8.60
CA ASN A 134 20.15 -16.22 8.94
C ASN A 134 20.62 -15.89 10.37
N PRO A 135 21.51 -14.90 10.57
CA PRO A 135 22.10 -14.00 9.58
C PRO A 135 23.04 -14.70 8.58
N ALA A 136 23.13 -14.18 7.36
CA ALA A 136 24.05 -14.69 6.34
C ALA A 136 25.03 -13.61 5.91
N GLY A 137 26.22 -14.00 5.44
CA GLY A 137 27.18 -13.08 4.81
C GLY A 137 26.72 -12.68 3.40
N THR A 138 27.60 -12.81 2.43
CA THR A 138 27.31 -12.50 1.01
C THR A 138 26.43 -13.54 0.30
N THR A 139 26.20 -14.70 0.93
CA THR A 139 25.39 -15.79 0.37
C THR A 139 24.47 -16.38 1.44
N THR A 140 23.23 -16.67 1.06
CA THR A 140 22.26 -17.43 1.86
C THR A 140 21.49 -18.41 0.98
N GLY A 141 21.00 -19.51 1.53
CA GLY A 141 20.05 -20.39 0.86
C GLY A 141 18.63 -20.08 1.32
N LEU A 142 17.73 -19.76 0.39
CA LEU A 142 16.30 -19.74 0.66
C LEU A 142 15.75 -21.16 0.58
N GLN A 143 15.41 -21.74 1.72
CA GLN A 143 14.67 -22.98 1.80
C GLN A 143 13.18 -22.68 1.91
N TYR A 144 12.36 -23.23 1.02
CA TYR A 144 10.91 -23.08 1.09
C TYR A 144 10.18 -24.39 0.88
N ARG A 145 9.00 -24.54 1.50
CA ARG A 145 8.12 -25.70 1.37
C ARG A 145 6.86 -25.28 0.65
N LEU A 146 6.61 -25.86 -0.52
CA LEU A 146 5.40 -25.63 -1.28
C LEU A 146 4.29 -26.59 -0.84
N PRO A 147 3.09 -26.10 -0.49
CA PRO A 147 1.95 -26.95 -0.13
C PRO A 147 1.26 -27.59 -1.35
N ALA A 148 1.44 -26.99 -2.53
CA ALA A 148 0.86 -27.44 -3.79
C ALA A 148 1.80 -27.13 -4.96
N SER A 149 1.54 -27.74 -6.12
CA SER A 149 2.28 -27.42 -7.34
C SER A 149 1.83 -26.06 -7.89
N GLY A 150 2.77 -25.28 -8.42
CA GLY A 150 2.47 -23.98 -9.00
C GLY A 150 3.70 -23.24 -9.48
N GLU A 151 3.47 -22.10 -10.11
CA GLU A 151 4.52 -21.15 -10.50
C GLU A 151 5.02 -20.42 -9.26
N VAL A 152 6.33 -20.32 -9.10
CA VAL A 152 6.93 -19.66 -7.93
C VAL A 152 7.65 -18.38 -8.35
N THR A 153 7.35 -17.26 -7.70
CA THR A 153 8.07 -15.99 -7.90
C THR A 153 8.66 -15.51 -6.59
N LEU A 154 9.94 -15.16 -6.63
CA LEU A 154 10.70 -14.60 -5.53
C LEU A 154 10.86 -13.09 -5.71
N PHE A 155 10.62 -12.33 -4.65
CA PHE A 155 10.84 -10.90 -4.56
C PHE A 155 11.79 -10.60 -3.39
N LEU A 156 12.68 -9.64 -3.60
CA LEU A 156 13.58 -9.13 -2.57
C LEU A 156 13.45 -7.61 -2.49
N PHE A 157 13.21 -7.10 -1.29
CA PHE A 157 13.06 -5.68 -1.00
C PHE A 157 14.10 -5.22 0.00
N ASP A 158 14.48 -3.94 -0.08
CA ASP A 158 15.21 -3.27 0.99
C ASP A 158 14.31 -2.97 2.20
N ALA A 159 14.90 -2.48 3.29
CA ALA A 159 14.19 -2.08 4.50
C ALA A 159 13.18 -0.94 4.30
N TYR A 160 13.25 -0.23 3.18
CA TYR A 160 12.33 0.85 2.81
C TYR A 160 11.22 0.38 1.85
N GLY A 161 11.15 -0.93 1.57
CA GLY A 161 10.15 -1.53 0.68
C GLY A 161 10.44 -1.37 -0.80
N ARG A 162 11.63 -0.92 -1.20
CA ARG A 162 12.01 -0.81 -2.62
C ARG A 162 12.37 -2.19 -3.15
N LEU A 163 11.79 -2.58 -4.29
CA LEU A 163 12.11 -3.83 -4.96
C LEU A 163 13.55 -3.80 -5.48
N LEU A 164 14.41 -4.64 -4.90
CA LEU A 164 15.80 -4.84 -5.33
C LEU A 164 15.88 -5.88 -6.44
N PHE A 165 15.05 -6.92 -6.34
CA PHE A 165 15.15 -8.08 -7.20
C PHE A 165 13.84 -8.85 -7.30
N ARG A 166 13.50 -9.29 -8.51
CA ARG A 166 12.43 -10.26 -8.80
C ARG A 166 13.00 -11.41 -9.60
N ARG A 167 12.63 -12.65 -9.25
CA ARG A 167 12.97 -13.85 -10.01
C ARG A 167 11.79 -14.80 -10.09
N ASP A 168 11.41 -15.14 -11.31
CA ASP A 168 10.49 -16.25 -11.55
C ASP A 168 11.29 -17.57 -11.50
N LEU A 169 10.93 -18.44 -10.56
CA LEU A 169 11.54 -19.75 -10.32
C LEU A 169 10.81 -20.88 -11.06
N GLY A 170 9.78 -20.52 -11.84
CA GLY A 170 9.01 -21.42 -12.69
C GLY A 170 8.08 -22.35 -11.91
N TYR A 171 7.45 -23.26 -12.66
CA TYR A 171 6.57 -24.28 -12.12
C TYR A 171 7.34 -25.29 -11.26
N GLN A 172 6.87 -25.51 -10.05
CA GLN A 172 7.46 -26.45 -9.09
C GLN A 172 6.40 -27.36 -8.47
N GLN A 173 6.84 -28.56 -8.09
CA GLN A 173 6.00 -29.55 -7.41
C GLN A 173 5.96 -29.30 -5.89
N PRO A 174 4.98 -29.83 -5.14
CA PRO A 174 4.91 -29.67 -3.70
C PRO A 174 6.14 -30.30 -3.03
N GLY A 175 6.56 -29.74 -1.90
CA GLY A 175 7.74 -30.21 -1.16
C GLY A 175 8.77 -29.12 -0.89
N THR A 176 9.92 -29.53 -0.36
CA THR A 176 10.98 -28.60 0.03
C THR A 176 11.92 -28.32 -1.14
N HIS A 177 12.16 -27.04 -1.41
CA HIS A 177 13.07 -26.54 -2.43
C HIS A 177 14.11 -25.63 -1.79
N ASN A 178 15.25 -25.49 -2.46
CA ASN A 178 16.31 -24.58 -2.03
C ASN A 178 16.72 -23.71 -3.20
N TYR A 179 16.83 -22.41 -2.97
CA TYR A 179 17.30 -21.44 -3.96
C TYR A 179 18.51 -20.69 -3.39
N PRO A 180 19.69 -20.77 -4.04
CA PRO A 180 20.86 -20.01 -3.62
C PRO A 180 20.65 -18.52 -3.94
N LEU A 181 20.83 -17.68 -2.93
CA LEU A 181 20.75 -16.23 -3.04
C LEU A 181 22.13 -15.64 -2.76
N THR A 182 22.69 -14.97 -3.76
CA THR A 182 23.96 -14.23 -3.65
C THR A 182 23.67 -12.75 -3.68
N MET A 183 24.28 -12.02 -2.75
CA MET A 183 24.07 -10.59 -2.59
C MET A 183 25.35 -9.82 -2.87
N ASP A 184 25.16 -8.65 -3.46
CA ASP A 184 26.16 -7.60 -3.47
C ASP A 184 25.97 -6.74 -2.21
N GLY A 185 27.07 -6.39 -1.53
CA GLY A 185 27.07 -5.70 -0.23
C GLY A 185 26.47 -4.28 -0.24
N SER A 186 25.95 -3.84 -1.38
CA SER A 186 25.27 -2.55 -1.59
C SER A 186 23.80 -2.53 -1.11
N GLN A 187 23.23 -3.68 -0.72
CA GLN A 187 21.78 -3.84 -0.48
C GLN A 187 21.33 -3.64 0.98
N GLY A 188 22.24 -3.27 1.89
CA GLY A 188 21.91 -2.93 3.29
C GLY A 188 21.76 -4.13 4.23
N PRO A 189 21.60 -3.89 5.55
CA PRO A 189 21.65 -4.94 6.57
C PRO A 189 20.35 -5.74 6.73
N PHE A 190 19.23 -5.22 6.25
CA PHE A 190 17.91 -5.83 6.37
C PHE A 190 17.26 -5.95 5.01
N LEU A 191 16.81 -7.16 4.70
CA LEU A 191 16.15 -7.49 3.45
C LEU A 191 14.86 -8.23 3.73
N VAL A 192 13.84 -7.92 2.95
CA VAL A 192 12.57 -8.63 3.02
C VAL A 192 12.49 -9.54 1.80
N CYS A 193 12.43 -10.84 2.05
CA CYS A 193 12.21 -11.85 1.02
C CYS A 193 10.74 -12.24 1.03
N GLN A 194 10.07 -12.08 -0.11
CA GLN A 194 8.69 -12.51 -0.30
C GLN A 194 8.62 -13.56 -1.41
N LEU A 195 7.92 -14.65 -1.15
CA LEU A 195 7.73 -15.73 -2.11
C LEU A 195 6.25 -15.85 -2.44
N TRP A 196 5.91 -15.89 -3.72
CA TRP A 196 4.55 -16.11 -4.22
C TRP A 196 4.46 -17.49 -4.87
N LEU A 197 3.41 -18.23 -4.56
CA LEU A 197 3.02 -19.46 -5.23
C LEU A 197 1.73 -19.19 -6.02
N LEU A 198 1.74 -19.39 -7.32
CA LEU A 198 0.62 -19.08 -8.22
C LEU A 198 0.10 -20.34 -8.93
N ARG A 199 -1.20 -20.36 -9.24
CA ARG A 199 -1.82 -21.36 -10.11
C ARG A 199 -1.37 -21.15 -11.55
N GLU A 200 -1.49 -22.21 -12.34
CA GLU A 200 -1.42 -22.12 -13.79
C GLU A 200 -2.48 -21.11 -14.28
N GLY A 201 -2.03 -19.98 -14.86
CA GLY A 201 -2.89 -18.83 -15.18
C GLY A 201 -2.71 -17.59 -14.29
N GLY A 202 -1.83 -17.63 -13.29
CA GLY A 202 -1.35 -16.44 -12.56
C GLY A 202 -2.18 -16.01 -11.34
N ALA A 203 -3.18 -16.79 -10.93
CA ALA A 203 -3.90 -16.53 -9.69
C ALA A 203 -3.06 -16.96 -8.47
N LEU A 204 -2.89 -16.10 -7.49
CA LEU A 204 -2.10 -16.39 -6.29
C LEU A 204 -2.76 -17.52 -5.46
N ILE A 205 -1.97 -18.52 -5.07
CA ILE A 205 -2.35 -19.63 -4.16
C ILE A 205 -1.99 -19.27 -2.73
N ASP A 206 -0.76 -18.79 -2.53
CA ASP A 206 -0.16 -18.56 -1.22
C ASP A 206 1.00 -17.56 -1.36
N SER A 207 1.32 -16.83 -0.29
CA SER A 207 2.54 -16.03 -0.21
C SER A 207 3.11 -16.05 1.20
N GLU A 208 4.43 -16.06 1.30
CA GLU A 208 5.13 -16.02 2.59
C GLU A 208 6.24 -14.96 2.53
N LYS A 209 6.43 -14.25 3.64
CA LYS A 209 7.41 -13.17 3.77
C LYS A 209 8.32 -13.41 4.97
N ILE A 210 9.62 -13.28 4.78
CA ILE A 210 10.60 -13.34 5.87
C ILE A 210 11.53 -12.15 5.88
N LEU A 211 11.90 -11.74 7.09
CA LEU A 211 13.00 -10.82 7.31
C LEU A 211 14.32 -11.59 7.30
N TRP A 212 15.24 -11.14 6.47
CA TRP A 212 16.60 -11.62 6.42
C TRP A 212 17.57 -10.53 6.91
N ASN A 213 18.42 -10.90 7.87
CA ASN A 213 19.56 -10.09 8.29
C ASN A 213 20.78 -10.42 7.43
N GLY A 214 21.14 -9.49 6.55
CA GLY A 214 22.47 -9.45 5.94
C GLY A 214 23.50 -9.11 7.01
N ALA A 215 24.57 -9.91 7.12
CA ALA A 215 25.67 -9.60 7.99
C ALA A 215 26.41 -8.35 7.49
N ARG A 216 26.93 -7.56 8.44
CA ARG A 216 27.77 -6.38 8.18
C ARG A 216 29.04 -6.72 7.40
#